data_AF-A0A2G9UCU6-F1
#
_entry.id   AF-A0A2G9UCU6-F1
#
_cell.length_a   1.000
_cell.length_b   1.000
_cell.length_c   1.000
_cell.angle_alpha   90.00
_cell.angle_beta   90.00
_cell.angle_gamma   90.00
#
_symmetry.space_group_name_H-M   'P 1'
#
loop_
_entity.id
_entity.type
_entity.pdbx_description
1 polymer ?
#
loop_
_entity_poly.entity_id
_entity_poly.type
_entity_poly.pdbx_seq_one_letter_code
_entity_poly.pdbx_strand_id
1 'polypeptide(L)' 'MLDKMSEELPYNVTKVAFKQAAELWMNNTCIDFIEGLEEEAEDLLLVFKEHGCWAEVGRQGGWQLLSLGTGCNTV' A
#
# COMPACT_ATOMS: atom_id res chain seq x y z
N MET A 1 11.86 20.94 -18.24
CA MET A 1 12.26 19.54 -18.55
C MET A 1 13.26 18.98 -17.53
N LEU A 2 13.41 19.60 -16.36
CA LEU A 2 14.21 19.05 -15.24
C LEU A 2 13.36 18.80 -13.98
N ASP A 3 12.08 19.20 -13.98
CA ASP A 3 11.17 19.02 -12.84
C ASP A 3 10.42 17.67 -12.83
N LYS A 4 10.60 16.81 -13.84
CA LYS A 4 9.91 15.51 -13.91
C LYS A 4 10.68 14.34 -13.27
N MET A 5 11.94 14.53 -12.89
CA MET A 5 12.76 13.47 -12.29
C MET A 5 12.71 13.45 -10.76
N SER A 6 12.13 14.46 -10.11
CA SER A 6 11.96 14.49 -8.65
C SER A 6 10.65 13.83 -8.17
N GLU A 7 9.74 13.49 -9.09
CA GLU A 7 8.39 13.03 -8.74
C GLU A 7 8.19 11.49 -8.81
N GLU A 8 9.14 10.75 -9.40
CA GLU A 8 9.10 9.27 -9.45
C GLU A 8 9.83 8.58 -8.29
N LEU A 9 10.66 9.29 -7.53
CA LEU A 9 11.42 8.74 -6.41
C LEU A 9 10.62 8.41 -5.12
N PRO A 10 9.45 9.02 -4.80
CA PRO A 10 8.71 8.70 -3.57
C PRO A 10 7.79 7.46 -3.66
N TYR A 11 7.44 6.99 -4.88
CA TYR A 11 6.60 5.79 -5.04
C TYR A 11 7.33 4.53 -4.56
N ASN A 12 8.62 4.42 -4.91
CA ASN A 12 9.44 3.26 -4.54
C ASN A 12 9.56 3.10 -3.02
N VAL A 13 9.79 4.20 -2.28
CA VAL A 13 9.93 4.14 -0.81
C VAL A 13 8.63 3.68 -0.13
N THR A 14 7.48 4.15 -0.62
CA THR A 14 6.17 3.79 -0.05
C THR A 14 5.83 2.34 -0.34
N LYS A 15 6.10 1.86 -1.57
CA LYS A 15 5.95 0.44 -1.92
C LYS A 15 6.85 -0.46 -1.07
N VAL A 16 8.10 -0.04 -0.82
CA VAL A 16 9.03 -0.76 0.07
C VAL A 16 8.50 -0.79 1.50
N ALA A 17 8.07 0.34 2.05
CA ALA A 17 7.54 0.41 3.42
C ALA A 17 6.30 -0.49 3.59
N PHE A 18 5.36 -0.47 2.64
CA PHE A 18 4.20 -1.36 2.69
C PHE A 18 4.61 -2.84 2.67
N LYS A 19 5.52 -3.24 1.79
CA LYS A 19 5.99 -4.64 1.72
C LYS A 19 6.67 -5.08 3.01
N GLN A 20 7.51 -4.23 3.61
CA GLN A 20 8.14 -4.50 4.91
C GLN A 20 7.12 -4.64 6.03
N ALA A 21 6.12 -3.75 6.09
CA ALA A 21 5.04 -3.85 7.06
C ALA A 21 4.22 -5.13 6.86
N ALA A 22 3.88 -5.49 5.62
CA ALA A 22 3.18 -6.72 5.29
C ALA A 22 3.98 -7.96 5.75
N GLU A 23 5.30 -7.99 5.51
CA GLU A 23 6.18 -9.06 5.99
C GLU A 23 6.17 -9.20 7.52
N LEU A 24 6.14 -8.09 8.26
CA LEU A 24 6.02 -8.13 9.72
C LEU A 24 4.70 -8.77 10.15
N TRP A 25 3.58 -8.45 9.50
CA TRP A 25 2.29 -9.09 9.77
C TRP A 25 2.30 -10.58 9.42
N MET A 26 2.82 -10.95 8.24
CA MET A 26 2.93 -12.35 7.80
C MET A 26 3.79 -13.20 8.74
N ASN A 27 4.86 -12.64 9.30
CA ASN A 27 5.76 -13.36 10.20
C ASN A 27 5.22 -13.52 11.63
N ASN A 28 4.31 -12.65 12.07
CA ASN A 28 3.88 -12.59 13.47
C ASN A 28 2.40 -12.95 13.67
N THR A 29 1.67 -13.18 12.59
CA THR A 29 0.25 -13.51 12.62
C THR A 29 -0.04 -14.61 11.60
N CYS A 30 -1.30 -15.03 11.50
CA CYS A 30 -1.76 -15.93 10.44
C CYS A 30 -2.31 -15.16 9.22
N ILE A 31 -2.10 -13.85 9.13
CA ILE A 31 -2.52 -13.02 8.00
C ILE A 31 -1.47 -13.14 6.90
N ASP A 32 -1.91 -13.40 5.67
CA ASP A 32 -1.05 -13.46 4.49
C ASP A 32 -1.38 -12.31 3.52
N PHE A 33 -0.38 -11.77 2.84
CA PHE A 33 -0.52 -10.72 1.84
C PHE A 33 -0.04 -11.22 0.48
N ILE A 34 -0.97 -11.32 -0.47
CA ILE A 34 -0.70 -11.82 -1.82
C ILE A 34 -0.88 -10.66 -2.81
N GLU A 35 0.15 -10.35 -3.62
CA GLU A 35 0.07 -9.30 -4.65
C GLU A 35 -0.88 -9.78 -5.76
N GLY A 36 -2.02 -9.09 -5.91
CA GLY A 36 -3.07 -9.42 -6.88
C GLY A 36 -2.71 -9.01 -8.30
N LEU A 37 -1.71 -9.67 -8.89
CA LEU A 37 -1.16 -9.33 -10.22
C LEU A 37 -2.20 -9.36 -11.36
N GLU A 38 -3.25 -10.15 -11.19
CA GLU A 38 -4.33 -10.34 -12.17
C GLU A 38 -5.69 -9.79 -11.66
N GLU A 39 -5.70 -9.13 -10.48
CA GLU A 39 -6.90 -8.54 -9.87
C GLU A 39 -8.12 -9.49 -9.78
N GLU A 40 -7.87 -10.81 -9.69
CA GLU A 40 -8.93 -11.83 -9.75
C GLU A 40 -9.76 -11.95 -8.46
N ALA A 41 -9.25 -11.44 -7.35
CA ALA A 41 -9.95 -11.51 -6.07
C ALA A 41 -11.13 -10.53 -6.05
N GLU A 42 -12.28 -11.01 -5.55
CA GLU A 42 -13.49 -10.21 -5.37
C GLU A 42 -13.25 -8.99 -4.46
N ASP A 43 -12.44 -9.20 -3.41
CA ASP A 43 -12.05 -8.16 -2.47
C ASP A 43 -10.55 -7.92 -2.52
N LEU A 44 -10.16 -6.66 -2.67
CA LEU A 44 -8.77 -6.25 -2.84
C LEU A 44 -8.48 -5.03 -1.99
N LEU A 45 -7.28 -5.00 -1.39
CA LEU A 45 -6.74 -3.78 -0.78
C LEU A 45 -5.93 -3.01 -1.83
N LEU A 46 -6.48 -1.90 -2.32
CA LEU A 46 -5.77 -1.00 -3.21
C LEU A 46 -4.91 -0.04 -2.39
N VAL A 47 -3.60 -0.23 -2.46
CA VAL A 47 -2.60 0.65 -1.83
C VAL A 47 -2.15 1.70 -2.83
N PHE A 48 -2.41 2.96 -2.51
CA PHE A 48 -2.16 4.07 -3.43
C PHE A 48 -1.68 5.31 -2.66
N LYS A 49 -1.11 6.26 -3.40
CA LYS A 49 -0.65 7.52 -2.83
C LYS A 49 -1.73 8.58 -2.98
N GLU A 50 -2.34 8.95 -1.86
CA GLU A 50 -3.29 10.06 -1.77
C GLU A 50 -2.88 11.01 -0.63
N HIS A 51 -3.79 11.82 -0.11
CA HIS A 51 -3.49 12.83 0.90
C HIS A 51 -3.56 12.22 2.31
N GLY A 52 -2.40 12.08 2.95
CA GLY A 52 -2.29 11.59 4.33
C GLY A 52 -2.25 10.07 4.45
N CYS A 53 -2.27 9.59 5.70
CA CYS A 53 -2.19 8.17 6.05
C CYS A 53 -3.54 7.72 6.60
N TRP A 54 -4.29 6.92 5.85
CA TRP A 54 -5.62 6.47 6.29
C TRP A 54 -6.04 5.18 5.59
N ALA A 55 -6.93 4.46 6.25
CA ALA A 55 -7.50 3.21 5.77
C ALA A 55 -8.95 3.09 6.25
N GLU A 56 -9.77 2.36 5.49
CA GLU A 56 -11.05 1.87 5.99
C GLU A 56 -10.85 0.78 7.06
N VAL A 57 -11.74 0.72 8.05
CA VAL A 57 -11.63 -0.23 9.17
C VAL A 57 -12.43 -1.50 8.90
N GLY A 58 -11.73 -2.64 8.89
CA GLY A 58 -12.34 -3.95 8.59
C GLY A 58 -12.57 -4.16 7.09
N ARG A 59 -13.08 -5.35 6.72
CA ARG A 59 -13.38 -5.73 5.33
C ARG A 59 -14.62 -5.00 4.84
N GLN A 60 -14.47 -4.14 3.84
CA GLN A 60 -15.60 -3.41 3.23
C GLN A 60 -16.31 -4.20 2.12
N GLY A 61 -15.61 -5.14 1.47
CA GLY A 61 -16.07 -5.77 0.24
C GLY A 61 -15.66 -4.97 -1.00
N GLY A 62 -15.37 -5.64 -2.12
CA GLY A 62 -14.82 -5.03 -3.32
C GLY A 62 -13.43 -4.43 -3.10
N TRP A 63 -13.15 -3.34 -3.82
CA TRP A 63 -11.89 -2.62 -3.69
C TRP A 63 -11.92 -1.70 -2.47
N GLN A 64 -11.04 -1.96 -1.52
CA GLN A 64 -10.85 -1.15 -0.32
C GLN A 64 -9.60 -0.29 -0.45
N LEU A 65 -9.70 0.97 -0.07
CA LEU A 65 -8.66 1.97 -0.25
C LEU A 65 -7.75 2.08 1.00
N LEU A 66 -6.44 2.10 0.76
CA LEU A 66 -5.41 2.43 1.75
C LEU A 66 -4.51 3.52 1.18
N SER A 67 -4.60 4.73 1.75
CA SER A 67 -3.72 5.84 1.38
C SER A 67 -2.42 5.79 2.17
N LEU A 68 -1.31 5.73 1.44
CA LEU A 68 0.03 5.98 1.94
C LEU A 68 0.60 7.22 1.25
N GLY A 69 0.18 8.39 1.73
CA GLY A 69 0.62 9.70 1.26
C GLY A 69 2.04 10.09 1.70
N THR A 70 2.39 11.36 1.47
CA THR A 70 3.67 11.93 1.95
C THR A 70 3.77 11.81 3.47
N GLY A 71 4.86 11.22 3.97
CA GLY A 71 5.10 11.01 5.40
C GLY A 71 4.59 9.68 5.94
N CYS A 72 3.91 8.87 5.12
CA CYS A 72 3.39 7.55 5.50
C CYS A 72 4.33 6.40 5.11
N ASN A 73 5.59 6.70 4.79
CA ASN A 73 6.58 5.78 4.23
C ASN A 73 7.51 5.18 5.29
N THR A 74 6.97 4.92 6.48
CA THR A 74 7.67 4.34 7.64
C THR A 74 7.03 3.01 8.03
N VAL A 75 7.82 2.12 8.61
CA VAL A 75 7.40 0.80 9.12
C VAL A 75 7.32 0.83 10.63
#